data_AF-A0A1Y5MEQ3-F1
#
_entry.id   AF-A0A1Y5MEQ3-F1
#
_cell.length_a   1.000
_cell.length_b   1.000
_cell.length_c   1.000
_cell.angle_alpha   90.00
_cell.angle_beta   90.00
_cell.angle_gamma   90.00
#
_symmetry.space_group_name_H-M   'P 1'
#
loop_
_entity.id
_entity.type
_entity.pdbx_description
1 polymer ?
#
loop_
_entity_poly.entity_id
_entity_poly.type
_entity_poly.pdbx_seq_one_letter_code
_entity_poly.pdbx_strand_id
1 'polypeptide(L)' 'MDRDEFNELMKRAGLNKKQLAEILETSYQGVNSWGTNGRGYPYWVKSWLENYIKSLDMDKIVEVVKPYTESKED' A
#
# COMPACT_ATOMS: atom_id res chain seq x y z
N MET A 1 13.67 -1.87 -5.58
CA MET A 1 12.90 -3.11 -5.38
C MET A 1 12.96 -3.95 -6.63
N ASP A 2 12.93 -5.26 -6.48
CA ASP A 2 12.70 -6.20 -7.58
C ASP A 2 11.22 -6.57 -7.69
N ARG A 3 10.91 -7.47 -8.62
CA ARG A 3 9.52 -7.90 -8.88
C ARG A 3 8.92 -8.66 -7.70
N ASP A 4 9.72 -9.45 -7.00
CA ASP A 4 9.23 -10.32 -5.93
C ASP A 4 8.95 -9.47 -4.68
N GLU A 5 9.82 -8.51 -4.37
CA GLU A 5 9.61 -7.50 -3.34
C GLU A 5 8.37 -6.63 -3.63
N PHE A 6 8.18 -6.20 -4.89
CA PHE A 6 6.98 -5.44 -5.27
C PHE A 6 5.70 -6.25 -5.08
N ASN A 7 5.69 -7.51 -5.52
CA ASN A 7 4.52 -8.38 -5.39
C ASN A 7 4.16 -8.66 -3.93
N GLU A 8 5.16 -8.85 -3.06
CA GLU A 8 4.94 -9.06 -1.63
C GLU A 8 4.38 -7.80 -0.95
N LEU A 9 4.90 -6.61 -1.28
CA LEU A 9 4.35 -5.35 -0.78
C LEU A 9 2.90 -5.14 -1.24
N MET A 10 2.58 -5.43 -2.51
CA MET A 10 1.22 -5.36 -3.04
C MET A 10 0.26 -6.30 -2.32
N LYS A 11 0.70 -7.54 -2.05
CA LYS A 11 -0.08 -8.54 -1.31
C LYS A 11 -0.35 -8.06 0.12
N ARG A 12 0.67 -7.55 0.82
CA ARG A 12 0.53 -7.01 2.19
C ARG A 12 -0.38 -5.78 2.23
N ALA A 13 -0.33 -4.94 1.20
CA ALA A 13 -1.21 -3.79 1.04
C ALA A 13 -2.66 -4.19 0.66
N GLY A 14 -2.92 -5.46 0.29
CA GLY A 14 -4.23 -5.88 -0.21
C GLY A 14 -4.60 -5.25 -1.55
N LEU A 15 -3.61 -4.85 -2.35
CA LEU A 15 -3.80 -4.13 -3.61
C LEU A 15 -3.46 -5.02 -4.81
N ASN A 16 -4.18 -4.79 -5.91
CA ASN A 16 -3.76 -5.18 -7.24
C ASN A 16 -3.25 -3.96 -8.03
N LYS A 17 -2.59 -4.21 -9.18
CA LYS A 17 -1.99 -3.15 -10.00
C LYS A 17 -3.00 -2.09 -10.51
N LYS A 18 -4.27 -2.47 -10.70
CA LYS A 18 -5.33 -1.54 -11.13
C LYS A 18 -5.70 -0.58 -10.00
N GLN A 19 -5.92 -1.11 -8.80
CA GLN A 19 -6.18 -0.30 -7.61
C GLN A 19 -5.01 0.63 -7.29
N LEU A 20 -3.77 0.14 -7.41
CA LEU A 20 -2.59 1.00 -7.23
C LEU A 20 -2.55 2.13 -8.26
N ALA A 21 -2.89 1.86 -9.52
CA ALA A 21 -2.93 2.89 -10.56
C ALA A 21 -4.00 3.94 -10.27
N GLU A 22 -5.17 3.53 -9.78
CA GLU A 22 -6.27 4.43 -9.38
C GLU A 22 -5.85 5.32 -8.21
N ILE A 23 -5.25 4.76 -7.14
CA ILE A 23 -4.83 5.52 -5.95
C ILE A 23 -3.70 6.51 -6.29
N LEU A 24 -2.78 6.13 -7.16
CA LEU A 24 -1.66 6.97 -7.58
C LEU A 24 -2.01 7.94 -8.71
N GLU A 25 -3.29 7.96 -9.14
CA GLU A 25 -3.78 8.77 -10.27
C GLU A 25 -2.90 8.62 -11.52
N THR A 26 -2.52 7.39 -11.83
CA THR A 26 -1.66 7.05 -12.97
C THR A 26 -2.30 5.97 -13.84
N SER A 27 -1.71 5.72 -15.02
CA SER A 27 -2.24 4.70 -15.92
C SER A 27 -1.94 3.29 -15.43
N TYR A 28 -2.92 2.39 -15.55
CA TYR A 28 -2.71 0.95 -15.31
C TYR A 28 -1.56 0.41 -16.16
N GLN A 29 -1.46 0.85 -17.43
CA GLN A 29 -0.37 0.46 -18.32
C GLN A 29 1.00 0.90 -17.78
N GLY A 30 1.07 2.09 -17.18
CA GLY A 30 2.26 2.60 -16.50
C GLY A 30 2.71 1.66 -15.40
N VAL A 31 1.83 1.39 -14.43
CA VAL A 31 2.09 0.45 -13.32
C VAL A 31 2.45 -0.94 -13.83
N ASN A 32 1.76 -1.42 -14.87
CA ASN A 32 2.00 -2.76 -15.41
C ASN A 32 3.37 -2.89 -16.08
N SER A 33 3.94 -1.79 -16.56
CA SER A 33 5.27 -1.76 -17.20
C SER A 33 6.45 -1.65 -16.23
N TRP A 34 6.22 -1.38 -14.95
CA TRP A 34 7.29 -1.28 -13.96
C TRP A 34 7.98 -2.63 -13.73
N GLY A 35 9.30 -2.61 -13.59
CA GLY A 35 10.09 -3.83 -13.38
C GLY A 35 10.20 -4.72 -14.63
N THR A 36 9.86 -4.21 -15.83
CA THR A 36 9.92 -4.96 -17.09
C THR A 36 10.91 -4.33 -18.06
N ASN A 37 11.49 -5.13 -18.97
CA ASN A 37 12.33 -4.65 -20.08
C ASN A 37 13.47 -3.70 -19.66
N GLY A 38 14.12 -3.98 -18.52
CA GLY A 38 15.19 -3.13 -17.96
C GLY A 38 14.72 -1.82 -17.32
N ARG A 39 13.41 -1.53 -17.30
CA ARG A 39 12.85 -0.43 -16.50
C ARG A 39 12.76 -0.83 -15.04
N GLY A 40 13.37 -0.03 -14.18
CA GLY A 40 13.17 -0.13 -12.74
C GLY A 40 11.77 0.29 -12.31
N TYR A 41 11.48 0.02 -11.04
CA TYR A 41 10.35 0.64 -10.36
C TYR A 41 10.68 2.10 -10.05
N PRO A 42 9.69 3.03 -10.06
CA PRO A 42 9.92 4.37 -9.55
C PRO A 42 10.43 4.31 -8.10
N TYR A 43 11.48 5.09 -7.80
CA TYR A 43 12.20 4.98 -6.53
C TYR A 43 11.31 5.18 -5.29
N TRP A 44 10.26 5.98 -5.40
CA TRP A 44 9.34 6.33 -4.33
C TRP A 44 8.23 5.29 -4.08
N VAL A 45 8.01 4.34 -5.00
CA VAL A 45 6.90 3.37 -4.86
C VAL A 45 7.11 2.48 -3.65
N LYS A 46 8.37 2.21 -3.27
CA LYS A 46 8.67 1.36 -2.11
C LYS A 46 8.21 2.04 -0.82
N SER A 47 8.69 3.26 -0.58
CA SER A 47 8.32 4.01 0.63
C SER A 47 6.83 4.32 0.66
N TRP A 48 6.20 4.54 -0.50
CA TRP A 48 4.76 4.71 -0.58
C TRP A 48 4.00 3.45 -0.11
N LEU A 49 4.35 2.26 -0.62
CA LEU A 49 3.72 1.00 -0.21
C LEU A 49 3.97 0.68 1.27
N GLU A 50 5.20 0.91 1.76
CA GLU A 50 5.53 0.71 3.18
C GLU A 50 4.71 1.62 4.10
N ASN A 51 4.52 2.89 3.73
CA ASN A 51 3.71 3.82 4.50
C ASN A 51 2.22 3.51 4.41
N TYR A 52 1.73 3.08 3.25
CA TYR A 52 0.35 2.63 3.07
C TYR A 52 0.03 1.39 3.93
N ILE A 53 0.92 0.41 3.96
CA ILE A 53 0.78 -0.76 4.84
C ILE A 53 0.78 -0.32 6.31
N LYS A 54 1.70 0.58 6.68
CA LYS A 54 1.76 1.12 8.04
C LYS A 54 0.46 1.83 8.42
N SER A 55 -0.16 2.61 7.53
CA SER A 55 -1.44 3.26 7.84
C SER A 55 -2.56 2.25 8.03
N LEU A 56 -2.65 1.22 7.18
CA LEU A 56 -3.63 0.13 7.35
C LEU A 56 -3.50 -0.58 8.69
N ASP A 57 -2.27 -0.81 9.16
CA ASP A 57 -2.03 -1.44 10.45
C ASP A 57 -2.39 -0.50 11.61
N MET A 58 -2.17 0.81 11.46
CA MET A 58 -2.63 1.79 12.45
C MET A 58 -4.15 1.87 12.52
N ASP A 59 -4.85 1.84 11.38
CA ASP A 59 -6.32 1.85 11.35
C ASP A 59 -6.89 0.66 12.14
N LYS A 60 -6.33 -0.55 11.94
CA LYS A 60 -6.70 -1.74 12.71
C LYS A 60 -6.44 -1.57 14.20
N ILE A 61 -5.29 -1.00 14.58
CA ILE A 61 -4.96 -0.76 15.98
C ILE A 61 -5.97 0.21 16.60
N VAL A 62 -6.28 1.32 15.91
CA VAL A 62 -7.28 2.30 16.35
C VAL A 62 -8.62 1.62 16.59
N GLU A 63 -9.09 0.77 15.66
CA GLU A 63 -10.33 0.00 15.82
C GLU A 63 -10.30 -0.91 17.06
N VAL A 64 -9.17 -1.59 17.30
CA VAL A 64 -9.00 -2.49 18.45
C VAL A 64 -8.99 -1.75 19.78
N VAL A 65 -8.39 -0.55 19.85
CA VAL A 65 -8.27 0.21 21.10
C VAL A 65 -9.48 1.10 21.39
N LYS A 66 -10.27 1.45 20.37
CA LYS A 66 -11.42 2.35 20.47
C LYS A 66 -12.36 2.06 21.66
N PRO A 67 -12.75 0.80 21.95
CA PRO A 67 -13.63 0.49 23.08
C PRO A 67 -13.05 0.78 24.47
N TYR A 68 -11.73 0.95 24.58
CA TYR A 68 -11.02 1.19 25.83
C TYR A 68 -10.61 2.66 26.01
N THR A 69 -10.70 3.46 24.95
CA THR A 69 -10.34 4.89 24.96
C THR A 69 -11.56 5.81 24.95
N GLU A 70 -12.69 5.33 24.44
CA GLU A 70 -13.97 6.02 24.57
C GLU A 70 -14.55 5.70 25.96
N SER A 71 -14.47 6.66 26.89
CA SER A 71 -15.23 6.60 28.13
C SER A 71 -16.71 6.44 27.79
N LYS A 72 -17.37 5.43 28.36
CA LYS A 72 -18.83 5.45 28.45
C LYS A 72 -19.16 6.72 29.23
N GLU A 73 -19.67 7.75 28.56
CA GLU A 73 -20.29 8.87 29.25
C GLU A 73 -21.43 8.27 30.09
N ASP A 74 -21.28 8.36 31.42
CA ASP A 74 -22.31 8.01 32.40
C ASP A 74 -23.50 8.98 32.34
#